data_AF-A0A813PW93-F1
#
_entry.id   AF-A0A813PW93-F1
#
_cell.length_a   1.000
_cell.length_b   1.000
_cell.length_c   1.000
_cell.angle_alpha   90.00
_cell.angle_beta   90.00
_cell.angle_gamma   90.00
#
_symmetry.space_group_name_H-M   'P 1'
#
loop_
_entity.id
_entity.type
_entity.pdbx_description
1 polymer ?
#
loop_
_entity_poly.entity_id
_entity_poly.type
_entity_poly.pdbx_seq_one_letter_code
_entity_poly.pdbx_strand_id
1 'polypeptide(L)'
;MSGSSSDEETSTRTKKGPKKLTDVQRQTIEKLMSDPNQEIYIPDSKNEKSDLSHNLKRALNPHEYVRNVMGASAGAGSGEFDIYRGCRNRELLRQEFIKQQAEKERAQKEFEEKRLAHIAEAEKKTAKKRAKRLKAKQKLKSKPKKINGDESNKESGSEGEEEEEEINLDEKVDDDKS
;
A
#
# COMPACT_ATOMS: atom_id res chain seq x y z
N MET A 1 69.15 -31.68 9.00
CA MET A 1 68.45 -31.40 10.27
C MET A 1 68.12 -29.93 10.25
N SER A 2 66.96 -29.38 10.58
CA SER A 2 65.66 -29.85 11.06
C SER A 2 64.85 -28.57 11.34
N GLY A 3 63.66 -28.44 10.73
CA GLY A 3 62.46 -27.71 11.19
C GLY A 3 62.50 -26.24 11.66
N SER A 4 61.58 -25.41 11.16
CA SER A 4 60.28 -25.20 11.82
C SER A 4 59.24 -24.56 10.90
N SER A 5 58.15 -25.29 10.69
CA SER A 5 56.88 -24.89 10.07
C SER A 5 56.29 -23.68 10.79
N SER A 6 55.86 -22.66 10.04
CA SER A 6 54.90 -21.66 10.54
C SER A 6 53.58 -21.93 9.83
N ASP A 7 52.68 -22.55 10.59
CA ASP A 7 51.36 -22.99 10.18
C ASP A 7 50.48 -21.81 9.75
N GLU A 8 50.30 -21.63 8.44
CA GLU A 8 49.15 -20.95 7.87
C GLU A 8 47.95 -21.93 7.94
N GLU A 9 47.38 -22.08 9.14
CA GLU A 9 46.08 -22.70 9.27
C GLU A 9 45.04 -21.82 8.59
N THR A 10 44.73 -22.15 7.33
CA THR A 10 43.51 -21.70 6.67
C THR A 10 42.33 -22.26 7.45
N SER A 11 41.88 -21.49 8.44
CA SER A 11 40.69 -21.76 9.23
C SER A 11 39.51 -21.98 8.29
N THR A 12 39.15 -23.24 8.07
CA THR A 12 37.89 -23.65 7.44
C THR A 12 36.75 -23.39 8.44
N ARG A 13 36.62 -22.14 8.91
CA ARG A 13 35.48 -21.73 9.71
C ARG A 13 34.29 -21.68 8.76
N THR A 14 33.46 -22.71 8.80
CA THR A 14 32.17 -22.72 8.11
C THR A 14 31.46 -21.42 8.44
N LYS A 15 31.23 -20.57 7.43
CA LYS A 15 30.55 -19.28 7.62
C LYS A 15 29.15 -19.60 8.12
N LYS A 16 28.95 -19.46 9.44
CA LYS A 16 27.63 -19.60 10.06
C LYS A 16 26.75 -18.49 9.48
N GLY A 17 25.70 -18.90 8.76
CA GLY A 17 24.70 -17.98 8.25
C GLY A 17 23.99 -17.21 9.37
N PRO A 18 23.34 -16.09 9.04
CA PRO A 18 22.59 -15.30 10.00
C PRO A 18 21.46 -16.14 10.59
N LYS A 19 21.25 -16.05 11.91
CA LYS A 19 20.20 -16.81 12.63
C LYS A 19 18.99 -15.95 12.93
N LYS A 20 19.19 -14.64 13.11
CA LYS A 20 18.15 -13.64 13.39
C LYS A 20 18.09 -12.61 12.27
N LEU A 21 16.94 -11.94 12.13
CA LEU A 21 16.77 -10.80 11.21
C LEU A 21 17.78 -9.67 11.52
N THR A 22 18.10 -9.47 12.80
CA THR A 22 19.12 -8.53 13.25
C THR A 22 20.51 -8.85 12.70
N ASP A 23 20.83 -10.12 12.51
CA ASP A 23 22.13 -10.54 11.98
C ASP A 23 22.22 -10.24 10.48
N VAL A 24 21.11 -10.37 9.75
CA VAL A 24 21.02 -9.99 8.32
C VAL A 24 21.20 -8.47 8.18
N GLN A 25 20.48 -7.69 8.98
CA GLN A 25 20.60 -6.22 8.98
C GLN A 25 22.02 -5.77 9.36
N ARG A 26 22.62 -6.41 10.36
CA ARG A 26 24.00 -6.14 10.77
C ARG A 26 24.96 -6.41 9.62
N GLN A 27 24.85 -7.55 8.93
CA GLN A 27 25.68 -7.86 7.76
C GLN A 27 25.49 -6.85 6.63
N THR A 28 24.25 -6.39 6.36
CA THR A 28 24.02 -5.35 5.35
C THR A 28 24.63 -4.02 5.76
N ILE A 29 24.52 -3.62 7.04
CA ILE A 29 25.12 -2.38 7.55
C ILE A 29 26.65 -2.46 7.50
N GLU A 30 27.26 -3.56 7.94
CA GLU A 30 28.71 -3.79 7.88
C GLU A 30 29.22 -3.70 6.43
N LYS A 31 28.46 -4.24 5.46
CA LYS A 31 28.77 -4.11 4.04
C LYS A 31 28.65 -2.66 3.54
N LEU A 32 27.59 -1.95 3.91
CA LEU A 32 27.39 -0.54 3.52
C LEU A 32 28.42 0.41 4.16
N MET A 33 28.91 0.09 5.36
CA MET A 33 29.90 0.90 6.09
C MET A 33 31.35 0.59 5.72
N SER A 34 31.59 -0.48 4.94
CA SER A 34 32.95 -0.80 4.46
C SER A 34 33.51 0.30 3.56
N ASP A 35 32.66 0.89 2.71
CA ASP A 35 32.99 2.01 1.83
C ASP A 35 31.94 3.14 1.95
N PRO A 36 32.09 4.07 2.92
CA PRO A 36 31.07 5.09 3.19
C PRO A 36 30.94 6.15 2.09
N ASN A 37 31.93 6.26 1.20
CA ASN A 37 31.92 7.20 0.07
C ASN A 37 31.27 6.62 -1.20
N GLN A 38 30.86 5.34 -1.19
CA GLN A 38 30.24 4.70 -2.34
C GLN A 38 28.80 5.17 -2.50
N GLU A 39 28.45 5.71 -3.66
CA GLU A 39 27.07 6.04 -3.99
C GLU A 39 26.21 4.76 -4.08
N ILE A 40 25.13 4.72 -3.30
CA ILE A 40 24.20 3.60 -3.27
C ILE A 40 23.00 3.92 -4.17
N TYR A 41 22.72 3.04 -5.13
CA TYR A 41 21.50 3.14 -5.94
C TYR A 41 20.27 2.71 -5.13
N ILE A 42 19.40 3.67 -4.83
CA ILE A 42 18.05 3.41 -4.31
C ILE A 42 17.13 3.32 -5.52
N PRO A 43 16.45 2.17 -5.75
CA PRO A 43 15.52 2.08 -6.86
C PRO A 43 14.37 3.07 -6.68
N ASP A 44 14.03 3.77 -7.75
CA ASP A 44 12.84 4.63 -7.77
C ASP A 44 11.58 3.82 -7.46
N SER A 45 10.53 4.52 -6.99
CA SER A 45 9.23 3.91 -6.79
C SER A 45 8.78 3.25 -8.10
N LYS A 46 8.37 1.98 -8.01
CA LYS A 46 7.81 1.21 -9.12
C LYS A 46 6.71 2.02 -9.82
N ASN A 47 7.00 2.54 -11.00
CA ASN A 47 5.98 3.19 -11.79
C ASN A 47 5.23 2.10 -12.55
N GLU A 48 3.90 2.06 -12.42
CA GLU A 48 3.09 1.02 -13.06
C GLU A 48 3.33 0.93 -14.58
N LYS A 49 3.74 2.04 -15.21
CA LYS A 49 4.09 2.11 -16.64
C LYS A 49 5.52 1.67 -16.97
N SER A 50 6.50 1.92 -16.08
CA SER A 50 7.90 1.51 -16.33
C SER A 50 8.08 0.01 -16.20
N ASP A 51 7.29 -0.61 -15.32
CA ASP A 51 7.44 -2.02 -14.94
C ASP A 51 6.68 -2.96 -15.88
N LEU A 52 5.91 -2.42 -16.82
CA LEU A 52 5.23 -3.21 -17.86
C LEU A 52 6.26 -3.99 -18.70
N SER A 53 5.92 -5.24 -19.02
CA SER A 53 6.73 -6.06 -19.91
C SER A 53 6.89 -5.39 -21.29
N HIS A 54 8.00 -5.66 -21.97
CA HIS A 54 8.26 -5.11 -23.31
C HIS A 54 7.11 -5.41 -24.29
N ASN A 55 6.53 -6.61 -24.24
CA ASN A 55 5.43 -7.02 -25.09
C ASN A 55 4.15 -6.20 -24.82
N LEU A 56 3.86 -5.93 -23.54
CA LEU A 56 2.70 -5.13 -23.16
C LEU A 56 2.88 -3.65 -23.52
N LYS A 57 4.10 -3.10 -23.36
CA LYS A 57 4.43 -1.73 -23.83
C LYS A 57 4.18 -1.58 -25.33
N ARG A 58 4.58 -2.58 -26.11
CA ARG A 58 4.33 -2.61 -27.55
C ARG A 58 2.85 -2.76 -27.91
N ALA A 59 2.06 -3.37 -27.02
CA ALA A 59 0.62 -3.51 -27.17
C ALA A 59 -0.14 -2.22 -26.89
N LEU A 60 0.24 -1.50 -25.85
CA LEU A 60 -0.35 -0.21 -25.49
C LEU A 60 0.07 0.91 -26.45
N ASN A 61 1.32 0.86 -26.94
CA ASN A 61 1.87 1.86 -27.83
C ASN A 61 2.11 1.25 -29.22
N PRO A 62 1.08 1.16 -30.07
CA PRO A 62 1.24 0.75 -31.46
C PRO A 62 2.08 1.78 -32.22
N HIS A 63 2.80 1.33 -33.26
CA HIS A 63 3.53 2.23 -34.13
C HIS A 63 2.57 3.07 -34.97
N GLU A 64 2.82 4.39 -35.04
CA GLU A 64 1.99 5.33 -35.81
C GLU A 64 1.96 5.00 -37.31
N TYR A 65 3.09 4.57 -37.86
CA TYR A 65 3.24 4.23 -39.27
C TYR A 65 3.82 2.84 -39.45
N VAL A 66 3.12 2.02 -40.23
CA VAL A 66 3.63 0.76 -40.74
C VAL A 66 4.25 1.02 -42.12
N ARG A 67 5.56 0.83 -42.25
CA ARG A 67 6.29 1.13 -43.49
C ARG A 67 6.12 0.05 -44.56
N ASN A 68 5.83 -1.18 -44.15
CA ASN A 68 5.84 -2.36 -45.02
C ASN A 68 4.41 -2.87 -45.27
N VAL A 69 3.53 -2.00 -45.74
CA VAL A 69 2.15 -2.39 -46.10
C VAL A 69 2.15 -2.87 -47.54
N MET A 70 1.80 -4.14 -47.76
CA MET A 70 1.60 -4.68 -49.09
C MET A 70 0.24 -4.21 -49.64
N GLY A 71 0.11 -4.04 -50.96
CA GLY A 71 -1.08 -3.45 -51.58
C GLY A 71 -2.38 -4.18 -51.22
N ALA A 72 -3.51 -3.46 -51.16
CA ALA A 72 -4.78 -3.99 -50.67
C ALA A 72 -5.35 -5.18 -51.48
N SER A 73 -4.94 -5.33 -52.76
CA SER A 73 -5.33 -6.44 -53.63
C SER A 73 -4.24 -7.52 -53.77
N ALA A 74 -3.12 -7.40 -53.04
CA ALA A 74 -2.10 -8.43 -53.03
C ALA A 74 -2.62 -9.69 -52.31
N GLY A 75 -2.26 -10.87 -52.81
CA GLY A 75 -2.64 -12.13 -52.17
C GLY A 75 -1.96 -12.38 -50.83
N ALA A 76 -2.38 -13.42 -50.11
CA ALA A 76 -1.77 -13.81 -48.85
C ALA A 76 -0.31 -14.25 -49.05
N GLY A 77 0.62 -13.52 -48.45
CA GLY A 77 2.04 -13.88 -48.42
C GLY A 77 2.35 -14.92 -47.35
N SER A 78 3.53 -15.54 -47.42
CA SER A 78 3.97 -16.57 -46.45
C SER A 78 4.15 -16.04 -45.02
N GLY A 79 4.38 -14.73 -44.84
CA GLY A 79 4.54 -14.09 -43.53
C GLY A 79 3.25 -13.53 -42.92
N GLU A 80 2.13 -13.53 -43.64
CA GLU A 80 0.88 -12.89 -43.20
C GLU A 80 0.30 -13.57 -41.95
N PHE A 81 0.47 -14.90 -41.84
CA PHE A 81 0.01 -15.67 -40.69
C PHE A 81 0.70 -15.24 -39.38
N ASP A 82 2.02 -15.06 -39.42
CA ASP A 82 2.78 -14.63 -38.23
C ASP A 82 2.49 -13.18 -37.85
N ILE A 83 2.23 -12.33 -38.84
CA ILE A 83 1.76 -10.95 -38.61
C ILE A 83 0.42 -10.97 -37.88
N TYR A 84 -0.56 -11.73 -38.39
CA TYR A 84 -1.86 -11.88 -37.74
C TYR A 84 -1.73 -12.43 -36.31
N ARG A 85 -0.95 -13.50 -36.10
CA ARG A 85 -0.69 -14.08 -34.77
C ARG A 85 -0.11 -13.03 -33.81
N GLY A 86 0.88 -12.26 -34.26
CA GLY A 86 1.50 -11.19 -33.47
C GLY A 86 0.53 -10.06 -33.13
N CYS A 87 -0.26 -9.60 -34.11
CA CYS A 87 -1.27 -8.56 -33.92
C CYS A 87 -2.40 -9.02 -32.98
N ARG A 88 -2.87 -10.27 -33.14
CA ARG A 88 -3.92 -10.84 -32.27
C ARG A 88 -3.44 -10.96 -30.83
N ASN A 89 -2.26 -11.52 -30.60
CA ASN A 89 -1.70 -11.64 -29.24
C ASN A 89 -1.52 -10.27 -28.58
N ARG A 90 -1.06 -9.28 -29.37
CA ARG A 90 -0.92 -7.90 -28.90
C ARG A 90 -2.25 -7.29 -28.49
N GLU A 91 -3.29 -7.47 -29.30
CA GLU A 91 -4.61 -6.95 -29.00
C GLU A 91 -5.25 -7.62 -27.79
N LEU A 92 -5.10 -8.95 -27.64
CA LEU A 92 -5.58 -9.67 -26.45
C LEU A 92 -4.91 -9.14 -25.17
N LEU A 93 -3.58 -9.00 -25.16
CA LEU A 93 -2.85 -8.42 -24.04
C LEU A 93 -3.31 -7.00 -23.72
N ARG A 94 -3.57 -6.18 -24.74
CA ARG A 94 -4.08 -4.81 -24.58
C ARG A 94 -5.47 -4.82 -23.93
N GLN A 95 -6.38 -5.67 -24.42
CA GLN A 95 -7.74 -5.79 -23.88
C GLN A 95 -7.76 -6.30 -22.45
N GLU A 96 -6.96 -7.32 -22.14
CA GLU A 96 -6.79 -7.86 -20.78
C GLU A 96 -6.28 -6.77 -19.83
N PHE A 97 -5.27 -6.00 -20.24
CA PHE A 97 -4.75 -4.90 -19.42
C PHE A 97 -5.81 -3.82 -19.15
N ILE A 98 -6.56 -3.41 -20.18
CA ILE A 98 -7.63 -2.41 -20.01
C ILE A 98 -8.70 -2.91 -19.04
N LYS A 99 -9.11 -4.18 -19.15
CA LYS A 99 -10.09 -4.78 -18.25
C LYS A 99 -9.59 -4.82 -16.81
N GLN A 100 -8.37 -5.31 -16.60
CA GLN A 100 -7.75 -5.36 -15.26
C GLN A 100 -7.60 -3.97 -14.65
N GLN A 101 -7.24 -2.96 -15.44
CA GLN A 101 -7.12 -1.60 -14.94
C GLN A 101 -8.49 -1.03 -14.54
N ALA A 102 -9.53 -1.27 -15.34
CA ALA A 102 -10.88 -0.83 -15.03
C ALA A 102 -11.43 -1.48 -13.75
N GLU A 103 -11.17 -2.78 -13.54
CA GLU A 103 -11.53 -3.49 -12.31
C GLU A 103 -10.80 -2.92 -11.08
N LYS A 104 -9.50 -2.67 -11.19
CA LYS A 104 -8.70 -2.04 -10.12
C LYS A 104 -9.21 -0.64 -9.78
N GLU A 105 -9.46 0.19 -10.80
CA GLU A 105 -9.96 1.55 -10.61
C GLU A 105 -11.33 1.54 -9.93
N ARG A 106 -12.22 0.62 -10.32
CA ARG A 106 -13.53 0.45 -9.68
C ARG A 106 -13.37 0.07 -8.21
N ALA A 107 -12.56 -0.94 -7.90
CA ALA A 107 -12.32 -1.38 -6.53
C ALA A 107 -11.68 -0.28 -5.66
N GLN A 108 -10.77 0.51 -6.24
CA GLN A 108 -10.16 1.66 -5.55
C GLN A 108 -11.19 2.74 -5.24
N LYS A 109 -12.06 3.10 -6.19
CA LYS A 109 -13.13 4.10 -5.95
C LYS A 109 -14.09 3.63 -4.86
N GLU A 110 -14.55 2.38 -4.93
CA GLU A 110 -15.44 1.82 -3.91
C GLU A 110 -14.77 1.80 -2.52
N PHE A 111 -13.47 1.49 -2.45
CA PHE A 111 -12.71 1.55 -1.20
C PHE A 111 -12.56 2.98 -0.66
N GLU A 112 -12.23 3.94 -1.52
CA GLU A 112 -12.08 5.35 -1.15
C GLU A 112 -13.40 5.95 -0.65
N GLU A 113 -14.51 5.66 -1.32
CA GLU A 113 -15.84 6.09 -0.91
C GLU A 113 -16.21 5.54 0.47
N LYS A 114 -16.02 4.24 0.70
CA LYS A 114 -16.25 3.61 2.02
C LYS A 114 -15.36 4.22 3.10
N ARG A 115 -14.07 4.42 2.80
CA ARG A 115 -13.12 5.05 3.73
C ARG A 115 -13.56 6.47 4.11
N LEU A 116 -13.97 7.28 3.14
CA LEU A 116 -14.43 8.65 3.39
C LEU A 116 -15.73 8.67 4.20
N ALA A 117 -16.66 7.75 3.93
CA ALA A 117 -17.88 7.60 4.71
C ALA A 117 -17.57 7.29 6.19
N HIS A 118 -16.69 6.31 6.46
CA HIS A 118 -16.28 5.98 7.82
C HIS A 118 -15.57 7.13 8.55
N ILE A 119 -14.71 7.88 7.85
CA ILE A 119 -14.07 9.07 8.41
C ILE A 119 -15.13 10.11 8.77
N ALA A 120 -16.08 10.39 7.88
CA ALA A 120 -17.14 11.37 8.13
C ALA A 120 -18.04 10.96 9.30
N GLU A 121 -18.36 9.68 9.45
CA GLU A 121 -19.14 9.17 10.59
C GLU A 121 -18.36 9.31 11.91
N ALA A 122 -17.08 8.94 11.92
CA ALA A 122 -16.21 9.12 13.08
C ALA A 122 -16.08 10.60 13.46
N GLU A 123 -15.93 11.50 12.47
CA GLU A 123 -15.89 12.95 12.67
C GLU A 123 -17.22 13.49 13.22
N LYS A 124 -18.36 13.04 12.71
CA LYS A 124 -19.69 13.42 13.26
C LYS A 124 -19.84 12.99 14.72
N LYS A 125 -19.48 11.73 15.04
CA LYS A 125 -19.54 11.19 16.41
C LYS A 125 -18.61 11.95 17.35
N THR A 126 -17.37 12.19 16.94
CA THR A 126 -16.38 12.95 17.74
C THR A 126 -16.76 14.41 17.88
N ALA A 127 -17.31 15.07 16.86
CA ALA A 127 -17.80 16.44 16.90
C ALA A 127 -18.99 16.59 17.87
N LYS A 128 -19.99 15.68 17.83
CA LYS A 128 -21.12 15.65 18.79
C LYS A 128 -20.61 15.56 20.22
N LYS A 129 -19.69 14.62 20.50
CA LYS A 129 -19.07 14.45 21.83
C LYS A 129 -18.24 15.67 22.26
N ARG A 130 -17.46 16.25 21.35
CA ARG A 130 -16.66 17.47 21.60
C ARG A 130 -17.54 18.67 21.91
N ALA A 131 -18.64 18.85 21.17
CA ALA A 131 -19.60 19.92 21.42
C ALA A 131 -20.28 19.79 22.79
N LYS A 132 -20.68 18.57 23.20
CA LYS A 132 -21.20 18.30 24.56
C LYS A 132 -20.17 18.72 25.64
N ARG A 133 -18.91 18.31 25.51
CA ARG A 133 -17.83 18.66 26.46
C ARG A 133 -17.54 20.17 26.51
N LEU A 134 -17.54 20.85 25.35
CA LEU A 134 -17.32 22.30 25.29
C LEU A 134 -18.45 23.08 25.96
N LYS A 135 -19.72 22.69 25.73
CA LYS A 135 -20.88 23.28 26.42
C LYS A 135 -20.78 23.07 27.94
N ALA A 136 -20.42 21.88 28.41
CA ALA A 136 -20.21 21.60 29.83
C ALA A 136 -19.08 22.46 30.43
N LYS A 137 -17.94 22.58 29.72
CA LYS A 137 -16.80 23.42 30.13
C LYS A 137 -17.17 24.91 30.18
N GLN A 138 -17.98 25.40 29.25
CA GLN A 138 -18.48 26.78 29.27
C GLN A 138 -19.41 27.01 30.49
N LYS A 139 -20.35 26.10 30.77
CA LYS A 139 -21.22 26.18 31.95
C LYS A 139 -20.44 26.19 33.27
N LEU A 140 -19.36 25.41 33.38
CA LEU A 140 -18.49 25.39 34.56
C LEU A 140 -17.71 26.70 34.73
N LYS A 141 -17.28 27.32 33.63
CA LYS A 141 -16.58 28.62 33.64
C LYS A 141 -17.50 29.79 33.95
N SER A 142 -18.77 29.72 33.54
CA SER A 142 -19.75 30.80 33.76
C SER A 142 -20.40 30.75 35.15
N LYS A 143 -20.27 29.65 35.90
CA LYS A 143 -20.66 29.62 37.31
C LYS A 143 -19.65 30.46 38.11
N PRO A 144 -20.07 31.52 38.81
CA PRO A 144 -19.14 32.29 39.64
C PRO A 144 -18.56 31.35 40.69
N LYS A 145 -17.22 31.30 40.80
CA LYS A 145 -16.55 30.63 41.92
C LYS A 145 -17.01 31.34 43.19
N LYS A 146 -18.01 30.79 43.88
CA LYS A 146 -18.31 31.17 45.25
C LYS A 146 -17.14 30.68 46.09
N ILE A 147 -16.15 31.55 46.25
CA ILE A 147 -15.22 31.49 47.38
C ILE A 147 -16.12 31.78 48.58
N ASN A 148 -16.55 30.73 49.28
CA ASN A 148 -16.92 30.74 50.69
C ASN A 148 -17.16 29.28 51.06
N GLY A 149 -16.31 28.78 51.96
CA GLY A 149 -16.37 27.42 52.46
C GLY A 149 -17.66 27.18 53.24
N ASP A 150 -18.28 26.05 53.00
CA ASP A 150 -18.77 25.17 54.06
C ASP A 150 -19.09 23.80 53.47
N GLU A 151 -18.78 22.77 54.24
CA GLU A 151 -19.02 21.37 53.92
C GLU A 151 -20.53 21.10 53.92
N SER A 152 -21.09 20.70 52.77
CA SER A 152 -22.30 19.88 52.77
C SER A 152 -22.57 19.29 51.40
N ASN A 153 -22.40 17.97 51.38
CA ASN A 153 -23.16 16.99 50.65
C ASN A 153 -24.26 17.54 49.72
N LYS A 154 -24.00 17.51 48.40
CA LYS A 154 -25.05 17.58 47.39
C LYS A 154 -24.61 16.76 46.18
N GLU A 155 -25.05 15.51 46.18
CA GLU A 155 -25.29 14.72 44.98
C GLU A 155 -26.02 15.61 43.96
N SER A 156 -25.27 16.06 42.96
CA SER A 156 -25.77 16.79 41.81
C SER A 156 -25.73 15.79 40.67
N GLY A 157 -26.85 15.07 40.52
CA GLY A 157 -27.15 14.21 39.37
C GLY A 157 -26.78 14.93 38.08
N SER A 158 -25.70 14.47 37.47
CA SER A 158 -25.42 14.72 36.07
C SER A 158 -25.99 13.53 35.33
N GLU A 159 -27.31 13.50 35.15
CA GLU A 159 -27.96 12.68 34.14
C GLU A 159 -27.43 13.12 32.77
N GLY A 160 -26.29 12.55 32.40
CA GLY A 160 -25.90 12.44 31.02
C GLY A 160 -26.72 11.30 30.46
N GLU A 161 -27.69 11.62 29.61
CA GLU A 161 -28.27 10.65 28.68
C GLU A 161 -27.11 10.04 27.86
N GLU A 162 -26.63 8.91 28.37
CA GLU A 162 -25.90 7.89 27.65
C GLU A 162 -26.95 7.11 26.85
N GLU A 163 -27.30 7.64 25.69
CA GLU A 163 -27.82 6.78 24.62
C GLU A 163 -26.67 5.85 24.23
N GLU A 164 -26.69 4.64 24.80
CA GLU A 164 -25.97 3.50 24.29
C GLU A 164 -26.54 3.17 22.91
N GLU A 165 -25.98 3.76 21.86
CA GLU A 165 -26.07 3.17 20.53
C GLU A 165 -25.26 1.87 20.57
N GLU A 166 -25.94 0.76 20.88
CA GLU A 166 -25.44 -0.59 20.64
C GLU A 166 -24.92 -0.66 19.21
N ILE A 167 -23.60 -0.83 19.08
CA ILE A 167 -22.96 -1.14 17.80
C ILE A 167 -23.30 -2.61 17.55
N ASN A 168 -24.40 -2.86 16.84
CA ASN A 168 -24.70 -4.19 16.32
C ASN A 168 -23.56 -4.61 15.38
N LEU A 169 -22.71 -5.52 15.86
CA LEU A 169 -21.55 -6.07 15.16
C LEU A 169 -21.89 -7.34 14.37
N ASP A 170 -23.17 -7.65 14.20
CA ASP A 170 -23.68 -8.76 13.42
C ASP A 170 -24.37 -8.26 12.14
N GLU A 171 -23.57 -7.86 11.15
CA GLU A 171 -24.04 -7.79 9.76
C GLU A 171 -23.07 -8.54 8.84
N LYS A 172 -23.36 -9.84 8.72
CA LYS A 172 -23.20 -10.72 7.56
C LYS A 172 -21.84 -10.73 6.85
N VAL A 173 -21.03 -11.72 7.21
CA VAL A 173 -20.17 -12.43 6.26
C VAL A 173 -21.10 -13.23 5.36
N ASP A 174 -21.51 -12.65 4.21
CA ASP A 174 -22.08 -13.44 3.14
C ASP A 174 -20.94 -14.23 2.47
N ASP A 175 -20.89 -15.52 2.78
CA ASP A 175 -20.08 -16.52 2.08
C ASP A 175 -20.51 -16.61 0.61
N ASP A 176 -19.86 -15.84 -0.28
CA ASP A 176 -19.92 -16.10 -1.71
C ASP A 176 -19.07 -17.33 -2.04
N LYS A 177 -19.69 -18.50 -1.87
CA LYS A 177 -19.23 -19.77 -2.44
C LYS A 177 -20.02 -20.06 -3.71
N SER A 178 -19.42 -19.78 -4.86
CA SER A 178 -19.74 -20.41 -6.16
C SER A 178 -18.54 -20.34 -7.08
#